data_AF-A0A5B8XW14-F1
#
_entry.id   AF-A0A5B8XW14-F1
#
_cell.length_a   1.000
_cell.length_b   1.000
_cell.length_c   1.000
_cell.angle_alpha   90.00
_cell.angle_beta   90.00
_cell.angle_gamma   90.00
#
_symmetry.space_group_name_H-M   'P 1'
#
loop_
_entity.id
_entity.type
_entity.pdbx_description
1 polymer ?
#
loop_
_entity_poly.entity_id
_entity_poly.type
_entity_poly.pdbx_seq_one_letter_code
_entity_poly.pdbx_strand_id
1 'polypeptide(L)'
;MRNTLIASFVIAALLAFVGCKSEAKAPAKADKAAGASSATFTISTDPAVIAEGEKLFTAKTCNACHQWDNKVVGPPLKGVTAKRSPEWLQSMITDPLNFVKTDPEAKKLFEEYKTPMATPPVTQEEARAIIAYLHTKK
;
A
#
# COMPACT_ATOMS: atom_id res chain seq x y z
N MET A 1 32.07 -6.82 -66.21
CA MET A 1 31.38 -5.52 -66.01
C MET A 1 30.07 -5.78 -65.27
N ARG A 2 29.72 -4.86 -64.38
CA ARG A 2 28.87 -5.00 -63.18
C ARG A 2 27.39 -5.34 -63.45
N ASN A 3 26.77 -5.95 -62.42
CA ASN A 3 25.36 -5.86 -62.00
C ASN A 3 24.31 -6.50 -62.94
N THR A 4 23.34 -7.30 -62.50
CA THR A 4 22.54 -7.16 -61.27
C THR A 4 21.91 -8.53 -60.94
N LEU A 5 22.17 -9.03 -59.74
CA LEU A 5 21.38 -10.10 -59.11
C LEU A 5 20.04 -9.49 -58.66
N ILE A 6 18.94 -10.23 -58.79
CA ILE A 6 18.04 -10.60 -57.69
C ILE A 6 17.11 -11.68 -58.24
N ALA A 7 17.37 -12.89 -57.78
CA ALA A 7 16.55 -14.06 -57.97
C ALA A 7 15.52 -14.15 -56.83
N SER A 8 14.28 -14.40 -57.21
CA SER A 8 13.37 -15.38 -56.60
C SER A 8 12.78 -15.16 -55.19
N PHE A 9 11.59 -15.75 -55.08
CA PHE A 9 10.89 -16.24 -53.89
C PHE A 9 9.83 -15.34 -53.25
N VAL A 10 8.64 -15.44 -53.86
CA VAL A 10 7.32 -15.67 -53.23
C VAL A 10 7.43 -16.22 -51.80
N ILE A 11 6.87 -15.52 -50.81
CA ILE A 11 6.18 -16.12 -49.64
C ILE A 11 5.03 -15.20 -49.22
N ALA A 12 3.81 -15.71 -49.36
CA ALA A 12 2.62 -15.19 -48.70
C ALA A 12 2.63 -15.61 -47.22
N ALA A 13 2.30 -14.70 -46.30
CA ALA A 13 1.99 -15.06 -44.92
C ALA A 13 1.00 -14.04 -44.31
N LEU A 14 -0.21 -14.52 -44.04
CA LEU A 14 -1.16 -13.95 -43.08
C LEU A 14 -0.46 -13.75 -41.72
N LEU A 15 -0.55 -12.55 -41.14
CA LEU A 15 -0.61 -12.40 -39.69
C LEU A 15 -1.54 -11.25 -39.32
N ALA A 16 -2.54 -11.61 -38.53
CA ALA A 16 -3.52 -10.76 -37.91
C ALA A 16 -2.88 -9.80 -36.89
N PHE A 17 -3.34 -8.55 -36.87
CA PHE A 17 -3.45 -7.77 -35.62
C PHE A 17 -4.76 -7.00 -35.63
N VAL A 18 -5.80 -7.70 -35.17
CA VAL A 18 -6.89 -7.10 -34.40
C VAL A 18 -6.26 -6.43 -33.19
N GLY A 19 -6.58 -5.15 -32.97
CA GLY A 19 -6.05 -4.38 -31.85
C GLY A 19 -6.76 -3.05 -31.70
N CYS A 20 -8.06 -3.12 -31.43
CA CYS A 20 -8.90 -2.00 -31.03
C CYS A 20 -8.25 -1.25 -29.86
N LYS A 21 -7.97 0.03 -30.05
CA LYS A 21 -7.46 0.93 -29.01
C LYS A 21 -8.66 1.43 -28.20
N SER A 22 -8.93 0.75 -27.09
CA SER A 22 -9.93 1.07 -26.05
C SER A 22 -9.44 0.29 -24.82
N GLU A 23 -9.23 0.79 -23.61
CA GLU A 23 -9.52 2.03 -22.89
C GLU A 23 -8.55 2.07 -21.70
N ALA A 24 -8.09 3.25 -21.29
CA ALA A 24 -7.63 3.46 -19.92
C ALA A 24 -8.57 4.49 -19.29
N LYS A 25 -9.62 3.95 -18.69
CA LYS A 25 -10.62 4.64 -17.88
C LYS A 25 -9.93 5.31 -16.68
N ALA A 26 -10.12 6.61 -16.55
CA ALA A 26 -9.68 7.41 -15.40
C ALA A 26 -10.24 6.82 -14.08
N PRO A 27 -9.51 6.90 -12.95
CA PRO A 27 -10.05 6.50 -11.68
C PRO A 27 -11.21 7.43 -11.29
N ALA A 28 -12.30 6.77 -10.91
CA ALA A 28 -13.53 7.39 -10.47
C ALA A 28 -13.27 8.30 -9.25
N LYS A 29 -13.70 9.54 -9.41
CA LYS A 29 -14.23 10.48 -8.42
C LYS A 29 -14.36 9.90 -7.01
N ALA A 30 -13.53 10.42 -6.10
CA ALA A 30 -13.73 10.28 -4.67
C ALA A 30 -15.00 11.05 -4.27
N ASP A 31 -16.05 10.33 -3.92
CA ASP A 31 -17.20 10.93 -3.28
C ASP A 31 -16.86 11.23 -1.82
N LYS A 32 -16.98 12.52 -1.47
CA LYS A 32 -17.00 13.00 -0.10
C LYS A 32 -18.09 12.25 0.67
N ALA A 33 -17.70 11.65 1.79
CA ALA A 33 -18.59 11.44 2.92
C ALA A 33 -17.88 11.92 4.18
N ALA A 34 -18.15 13.19 4.53
CA ALA A 34 -18.11 13.61 5.93
C ALA A 34 -19.35 13.01 6.59
N GLY A 35 -19.16 12.26 7.68
CA GLY A 35 -20.24 11.66 8.45
C GLY A 35 -19.69 10.62 9.41
N ALA A 36 -19.46 11.04 10.66
CA ALA A 36 -19.14 10.13 11.75
C ALA A 36 -20.29 9.13 11.95
N SER A 37 -19.96 7.84 11.83
CA SER A 37 -20.72 6.76 12.45
C SER A 37 -19.79 5.56 12.63
N SER A 38 -19.78 5.01 13.83
CA SER A 38 -18.98 3.87 14.27
C SER A 38 -19.41 2.59 13.56
N ALA A 39 -19.12 2.48 12.26
CA ALA A 39 -18.99 1.20 11.60
C ALA A 39 -17.72 0.54 12.14
N THR A 40 -17.86 -0.65 12.74
CA THR A 40 -16.74 -1.48 13.20
C THR A 40 -15.69 -1.57 12.09
N PHE A 41 -14.48 -1.07 12.32
CA PHE A 41 -13.41 -1.17 11.33
C PHE A 41 -13.01 -2.63 11.22
N THR A 42 -13.55 -3.30 10.20
CA THR A 42 -13.15 -4.66 9.82
C THR A 42 -11.97 -4.60 8.86
N ILE A 43 -10.90 -5.35 9.17
CA ILE A 43 -9.73 -5.44 8.29
C ILE A 43 -10.12 -6.21 7.02
N SER A 44 -9.89 -5.62 5.85
CA SER A 44 -10.16 -6.28 4.56
C SER A 44 -9.24 -7.49 4.34
N THR A 45 -9.80 -8.56 3.81
CA THR A 45 -9.07 -9.75 3.34
C THR A 45 -9.09 -9.88 1.81
N ASP A 46 -9.59 -8.86 1.10
CA ASP A 46 -9.58 -8.82 -0.36
C ASP A 46 -8.14 -8.76 -0.89
N PRO A 47 -7.73 -9.69 -1.77
CA PRO A 47 -6.40 -9.70 -2.38
C PRO A 47 -6.01 -8.39 -3.07
N ALA A 48 -6.95 -7.68 -3.69
CA ALA A 48 -6.67 -6.41 -4.36
C ALA A 48 -6.32 -5.30 -3.36
N VAL A 49 -7.02 -5.26 -2.22
CA VAL A 49 -6.75 -4.30 -1.14
C VAL A 49 -5.43 -4.61 -0.46
N ILE A 50 -5.13 -5.89 -0.23
CA ILE A 50 -3.83 -6.34 0.33
C ILE A 50 -2.68 -5.94 -0.60
N ALA A 51 -2.81 -6.20 -1.90
CA ALA A 51 -1.77 -5.86 -2.88
C ALA A 51 -1.54 -4.34 -2.97
N GLU A 52 -2.60 -3.54 -2.85
CA GLU A 52 -2.47 -2.09 -2.76
C GLU A 52 -1.78 -1.66 -1.45
N GLY A 53 -2.14 -2.27 -0.32
CA GLY A 53 -1.50 -2.05 0.96
C GLY A 53 0.00 -2.33 0.96
N GLU A 54 0.44 -3.39 0.27
CA GLU A 54 1.86 -3.71 0.11
C GLU A 54 2.60 -2.63 -0.68
N LYS A 55 2.02 -2.16 -1.80
CA LYS A 55 2.60 -1.06 -2.58
C LYS A 55 2.70 0.22 -1.76
N LEU A 56 1.63 0.56 -1.03
CA LEU A 56 1.59 1.73 -0.16
C LEU A 56 2.61 1.63 0.98
N PHE A 57 2.79 0.46 1.57
CA PHE A 57 3.78 0.26 2.64
C PHE A 57 5.19 0.65 2.19
N THR A 58 5.58 0.28 0.97
CA THR A 58 6.87 0.66 0.39
C THR A 58 6.87 2.12 -0.10
N ALA A 59 5.81 2.55 -0.80
CA ALA A 59 5.73 3.89 -1.37
C ALA A 59 5.70 5.01 -0.31
N LYS A 60 5.09 4.73 0.85
CA LYS A 60 5.05 5.62 2.03
C LYS A 60 6.24 5.40 2.96
N THR A 61 7.25 4.65 2.51
CA THR A 61 8.55 4.42 3.20
C THR A 61 8.45 3.75 4.58
N CYS A 62 7.39 2.99 4.85
CA CYS A 62 7.24 2.27 6.12
C CYS A 62 8.37 1.23 6.31
N ASN A 63 8.82 0.62 5.21
CA ASN A 63 9.91 -0.36 5.16
C ASN A 63 11.30 0.22 5.50
N ALA A 64 11.46 1.54 5.47
CA ALA A 64 12.73 2.18 5.85
C ALA A 64 12.98 2.11 7.37
N CYS A 65 11.90 2.09 8.16
CA CYS A 65 11.97 2.13 9.62
C CYS A 65 11.52 0.84 10.29
N HIS A 66 10.60 0.10 9.65
CA HIS A 66 10.01 -1.11 10.20
C HIS A 66 10.44 -2.36 9.46
N GLN A 67 10.62 -3.44 10.21
CA GLN A 67 10.81 -4.80 9.70
C GLN A 67 9.78 -5.73 10.35
N TRP A 68 9.70 -6.96 9.87
CA TRP A 68 8.72 -7.92 10.36
C TRP A 68 9.07 -8.44 11.75
N ASP A 69 10.27 -9.01 11.91
CA ASP A 69 10.67 -9.70 13.14
C ASP A 69 11.68 -8.89 13.98
N ASN A 70 12.34 -7.88 13.41
CA ASN A 70 13.43 -7.14 14.06
C ASN A 70 13.10 -5.66 14.28
N LYS A 71 13.65 -5.09 15.35
CA LYS A 71 13.73 -3.63 15.54
C LYS A 71 14.81 -3.06 14.61
N VAL A 72 14.50 -1.95 13.93
CA VAL A 72 15.50 -1.14 13.22
C VAL A 72 15.44 0.28 13.75
N VAL A 73 14.48 1.07 13.27
CA VAL A 73 14.14 2.38 13.85
C VAL A 73 12.86 2.25 14.66
N GLY A 74 11.82 1.68 14.03
CA GLY A 74 10.56 1.35 14.67
C GLY A 74 10.50 -0.10 15.20
N PRO A 75 9.44 -0.44 15.96
CA PRO A 75 9.17 -1.79 16.42
C PRO A 75 8.95 -2.78 15.25
N PRO A 76 9.19 -4.09 15.50
CA PRO A 76 8.79 -5.15 14.58
C PRO A 76 7.26 -5.17 14.39
N LEU A 77 6.80 -5.40 13.15
CA LEU A 77 5.38 -5.32 12.77
C LEU A 77 4.68 -6.68 12.66
N LYS A 78 5.39 -7.80 12.77
CA LYS A 78 4.76 -9.13 12.69
C LYS A 78 3.73 -9.31 13.81
N GLY A 79 2.55 -9.76 13.43
CA GLY A 79 1.40 -9.96 14.32
C GLY A 79 0.82 -8.68 14.91
N VAL A 80 1.18 -7.49 14.41
CA VAL A 80 0.74 -6.21 15.02
C VAL A 80 -0.78 -6.07 15.05
N THR A 81 -1.49 -6.60 14.03
CA THR A 81 -2.96 -6.58 13.96
C THR A 81 -3.64 -7.51 14.96
N ALA A 82 -2.89 -8.40 15.62
CA ALA A 82 -3.39 -9.20 16.74
C ALA A 82 -3.17 -8.50 18.09
N LYS A 83 -2.24 -7.52 18.15
CA LYS A 83 -1.86 -6.78 19.36
C LYS A 83 -2.61 -5.47 19.52
N ARG A 84 -3.01 -4.84 18.41
CA ARG A 84 -3.62 -3.51 18.37
C ARG A 84 -4.88 -3.53 17.50
N SER A 85 -5.87 -2.74 17.87
CA SER A 85 -7.11 -2.63 17.09
C SER A 85 -6.84 -1.92 15.74
N PRO A 86 -7.68 -2.16 14.72
CA PRO A 86 -7.57 -1.46 13.45
C PRO A 86 -7.64 0.06 13.58
N GLU A 87 -8.49 0.58 14.47
CA GLU A 87 -8.63 2.02 14.75
C GLU A 87 -7.38 2.61 15.40
N TRP A 88 -6.76 1.86 16.32
CA TRP A 88 -5.50 2.26 16.95
C TRP A 88 -4.39 2.34 15.90
N LEU A 89 -4.30 1.33 15.03
CA LEU A 89 -3.29 1.31 13.95
C LEU A 89 -3.51 2.45 12.95
N GLN A 90 -4.75 2.72 12.58
CA GLN A 90 -5.05 3.83 11.66
C GLN A 90 -4.65 5.16 12.28
N SER A 91 -4.99 5.40 13.54
CA SER A 91 -4.61 6.63 14.26
C SER A 91 -3.09 6.81 14.31
N MET A 92 -2.36 5.73 14.61
CA MET A 92 -0.90 5.74 14.65
C MET A 92 -0.27 5.94 13.26
N ILE A 93 -0.88 5.42 12.19
CA ILE A 93 -0.37 5.58 10.82
C ILE A 93 -0.64 6.99 10.29
N THR A 94 -1.81 7.56 10.55
CA THR A 94 -2.22 8.84 9.95
C THR A 94 -1.76 10.07 10.73
N ASP A 95 -1.61 9.96 12.05
CA ASP A 95 -1.17 11.08 12.91
C ASP A 95 -0.36 10.63 14.14
N PRO A 96 0.79 9.97 13.93
CA PRO A 96 1.59 9.41 15.04
C PRO A 96 2.00 10.46 16.08
N LEU A 97 2.37 11.67 15.63
CA LEU A 97 2.91 12.71 16.51
C LEU A 97 1.89 13.24 17.51
N ASN A 98 0.62 13.38 17.12
CA ASN A 98 -0.43 13.76 18.06
C ASN A 98 -1.00 12.56 18.80
N PHE A 99 -1.11 11.40 18.14
CA PHE A 99 -1.63 10.20 18.77
C PHE A 99 -0.77 9.75 19.96
N VAL A 100 0.56 9.84 19.85
CA VAL A 100 1.49 9.61 20.97
C VAL A 100 1.24 10.57 22.14
N LYS A 101 0.64 11.75 21.95
CA LYS A 101 0.33 12.66 23.08
C LYS A 101 -0.96 12.29 23.81
N THR A 102 -1.84 11.52 23.17
CA THR A 102 -3.18 11.25 23.70
C THR A 102 -3.35 9.80 24.14
N ASP A 103 -2.77 8.84 23.43
CA ASP A 103 -2.90 7.41 23.72
C ASP A 103 -1.79 6.89 24.66
N PRO A 104 -2.14 6.30 25.83
CA PRO A 104 -1.15 5.80 26.79
C PRO A 104 -0.24 4.69 26.25
N GLU A 105 -0.73 3.86 25.32
CA GLU A 105 0.06 2.77 24.75
C GLU A 105 1.04 3.28 23.70
N ALA A 106 0.63 4.25 22.88
CA ALA A 106 1.51 4.97 21.98
C ALA A 106 2.60 5.75 22.73
N LYS A 107 2.28 6.34 23.90
CA LYS A 107 3.28 6.95 24.81
C LYS A 107 4.34 5.96 25.25
N LYS A 108 3.91 4.80 25.77
CA LYS A 108 4.85 3.74 26.21
C LYS A 108 5.75 3.29 25.07
N LEU A 109 5.20 3.10 23.86
CA LEU A 109 6.01 2.78 22.69
C LEU A 109 7.00 3.89 22.39
N PHE A 110 6.60 5.16 22.38
CA PHE A 110 7.55 6.26 22.19
C PHE A 110 8.63 6.29 23.27
N GLU A 111 8.28 5.99 24.52
CA GLU A 111 9.24 5.91 25.63
C GLU A 111 10.22 4.75 25.49
N GLU A 112 9.83 3.63 24.88
CA GLU A 112 10.70 2.49 24.63
C GLU A 112 11.63 2.73 23.42
N TYR A 113 11.09 3.28 22.33
CA TYR A 113 11.83 3.42 21.07
C TYR A 113 12.57 4.76 20.93
N LYS A 114 12.20 5.78 21.73
CA LYS A 114 12.78 7.14 21.80
C LYS A 114 12.93 7.85 20.46
N THR A 115 12.25 7.38 19.42
CA THR A 115 12.31 7.93 18.06
C THR A 115 10.88 8.24 17.61
N PRO A 116 10.59 9.50 17.23
CA PRO A 116 9.26 9.85 16.75
C PRO A 116 9.02 9.21 15.39
N MET A 117 7.86 8.59 15.21
CA MET A 117 7.40 8.20 13.87
C MET A 117 6.96 9.46 13.14
N ALA A 118 7.60 9.76 12.01
CA ALA A 118 7.22 10.89 11.16
C ALA A 118 5.79 10.68 10.65
N THR A 119 5.01 11.76 10.54
CA THR A 119 3.65 11.70 9.96
C THR A 119 3.76 11.51 8.44
N PRO A 120 3.43 10.31 7.91
CA PRO A 120 3.46 10.08 6.48
C PRO A 120 2.23 10.73 5.82
N PRO A 121 2.30 11.12 4.53
CA PRO A 121 1.15 11.63 3.79
C PRO A 121 0.20 10.48 3.43
N VAL A 122 -0.52 9.95 4.41
CA VAL A 122 -1.38 8.77 4.31
C VAL A 122 -2.82 9.14 4.64
N THR A 123 -3.75 8.85 3.72
CA THR A 123 -5.18 9.02 3.98
C THR A 123 -5.73 7.88 4.84
N GLN A 124 -6.96 8.03 5.34
CA GLN A 124 -7.61 6.97 6.11
C GLN A 124 -7.78 5.68 5.28
N GLU A 125 -8.13 5.80 4.01
CA GLU A 125 -8.33 4.67 3.08
C GLU A 125 -7.01 3.96 2.77
N GLU A 126 -5.94 4.72 2.50
CA GLU A 126 -4.60 4.17 2.32
C GLU A 126 -4.14 3.44 3.59
N ALA A 127 -4.38 4.01 4.78
CA ALA A 127 -4.08 3.34 6.05
C ALA A 127 -4.85 2.02 6.20
N ARG A 128 -6.12 1.95 5.79
CA ARG A 128 -6.90 0.69 5.82
C ARG A 128 -6.28 -0.38 4.91
N ALA A 129 -5.82 0.00 3.71
CA ALA A 129 -5.14 -0.93 2.80
C ALA A 129 -3.80 -1.41 3.40
N ILE A 130 -3.01 -0.51 3.98
CA ILE A 130 -1.76 -0.86 4.69
C ILE A 130 -2.06 -1.84 5.82
N ILE A 131 -3.09 -1.59 6.64
CA ILE A 131 -3.48 -2.48 7.74
C ILE A 131 -3.91 -3.86 7.23
N ALA A 132 -4.62 -3.93 6.10
CA ALA A 132 -4.95 -5.20 5.44
C ALA A 132 -3.69 -5.98 5.05
N TYR A 133 -2.68 -5.30 4.50
CA TYR A 133 -1.39 -5.92 4.22
C TYR A 133 -0.69 -6.42 5.49
N LEU A 134 -0.62 -5.60 6.53
CA LEU A 134 -0.03 -6.01 7.83
C LEU A 134 -0.72 -7.24 8.41
N HIS A 135 -2.03 -7.38 8.21
CA HIS A 135 -2.81 -8.53 8.69
C HIS A 135 -2.41 -9.87 8.06
N THR A 136 -1.76 -9.85 6.90
CA THR A 136 -1.23 -11.05 6.25
C THR A 136 0.02 -11.60 6.94
N LYS A 137 0.68 -10.80 7.79
CA LYS A 137 1.95 -11.14 8.48
C LYS A 137 1.68 -11.42 9.96
N LYS A 138 1.19 -12.62 10.26
CA LYS A 138 0.88 -13.07 11.63
C LYS A 138 2.11 -13.66 12.35
#